data_AF-A0A846PG80-F1
#
_entry.id   AF-A0A846PG80-F1
#
_cell.length_a   1.000
_cell.length_b   1.000
_cell.length_c   1.000
_cell.angle_alpha   90.00
_cell.angle_beta   90.00
_cell.angle_gamma   90.00
#
_symmetry.space_group_name_H-M   'P 1'
#
loop_
_entity.id
_entity.type
_entity.pdbx_description
1 polymer ?
#
loop_
_entity_poly.entity_id
_entity_poly.type
_entity_poly.pdbx_seq_one_letter_code
_entity_poly.pdbx_strand_id
1 'polypeptide(L)'
;TEAKDSVRVGGRIETVKGVKAARVEIGRRGRIRGPVVANEVLLRERAEADDIYADSLTMEERSRARNVYAKRVFLERGCRITGELQYTEEMKKEEGIQFAEEPRKTDKLPSPPI
;
A
#
# COMPACT_ATOMS: atom_id res chain seq x y z
N THR A 1 -3.22 -16.08 23.47
CA THR A 1 -4.18 -15.14 22.86
C THR A 1 -3.37 -13.99 22.30
N GLU A 2 -2.84 -14.13 21.09
CA GLU A 2 -2.11 -13.03 20.44
C GLU A 2 -3.10 -11.92 20.11
N ALA A 3 -2.83 -10.71 20.59
CA ALA A 3 -3.50 -9.53 20.07
C ALA A 3 -3.22 -9.50 18.57
N LYS A 4 -4.27 -9.53 17.74
CA LYS A 4 -4.12 -9.30 16.29
C LYS A 4 -3.68 -7.84 16.14
N ASP A 5 -2.37 -7.60 16.06
CA ASP A 5 -1.76 -6.29 15.85
C ASP A 5 -2.29 -5.70 14.54
N SER A 6 -3.36 -4.91 14.67
CA SER A 6 -4.05 -4.28 13.57
C SER A 6 -4.11 -2.79 13.85
N VAL A 7 -3.65 -2.01 12.86
CA VAL A 7 -3.69 -0.56 12.91
C VAL A 7 -4.81 -0.11 11.98
N ARG A 8 -5.85 0.51 12.54
CA ARG A 8 -6.90 1.18 11.78
C ARG A 8 -6.75 2.69 11.89
N VAL A 9 -6.71 3.34 10.74
CA VAL A 9 -6.54 4.78 10.64
C VAL A 9 -7.83 5.38 10.09
N GLY A 10 -8.74 5.84 10.96
CA GLY A 10 -10.03 6.41 10.51
C GLY A 10 -9.92 7.81 9.89
N GLY A 11 -8.78 8.49 10.06
CA GLY A 11 -8.53 9.85 9.59
C GLY A 11 -7.09 10.01 9.09
N ARG A 12 -6.38 11.04 9.56
CA ARG A 12 -4.98 11.26 9.21
C ARG A 12 -4.07 10.72 10.31
N ILE A 13 -3.09 9.88 9.95
CA ILE A 13 -1.96 9.54 10.83
C ILE A 13 -0.68 10.03 10.16
N GLU A 14 -0.10 11.10 10.69
CA GLU A 14 1.24 11.53 10.30
C GLU A 14 2.25 10.80 11.20
N THR A 15 2.78 9.67 10.76
CA THR A 15 3.88 8.97 11.45
C THR A 15 5.18 9.22 10.71
N VAL A 16 6.22 9.70 11.40
CA VAL A 16 7.54 9.96 10.75
C VAL A 16 8.37 8.67 10.64
N LYS A 17 8.17 7.71 11.55
CA LYS A 17 8.95 6.46 11.61
C LYS A 17 8.37 5.32 10.77
N GLY A 18 7.19 5.50 10.17
CA GLY A 18 6.45 4.43 9.53
C GLY A 18 5.56 3.62 10.48
N VAL A 19 4.96 2.54 9.98
CA VAL A 19 4.06 1.63 10.69
C VAL A 19 4.47 0.19 10.41
N LYS A 20 4.60 -0.64 11.45
CA LYS A 20 4.78 -2.10 11.33
C LYS A 20 3.66 -2.81 12.07
N ALA A 21 2.88 -3.65 11.39
CA ALA A 21 1.76 -4.39 11.98
C ALA A 21 1.42 -5.63 11.14
N ALA A 22 0.62 -6.56 11.65
CA ALA A 22 0.11 -7.66 10.83
C ALA A 22 -0.86 -7.14 9.75
N ARG A 23 -1.71 -6.18 10.11
CA ARG A 23 -2.68 -5.54 9.22
C ARG A 23 -2.71 -4.02 9.40
N VAL A 24 -2.71 -3.30 8.29
CA VAL A 24 -2.87 -1.84 8.26
C VAL A 24 -4.06 -1.48 7.37
N GLU A 25 -5.00 -0.73 7.91
CA GLU A 25 -6.12 -0.16 7.15
C GLU A 25 -6.07 1.37 7.24
N ILE A 26 -5.89 2.02 6.09
CA ILE A 26 -6.02 3.46 5.94
C ILE A 26 -7.44 3.77 5.50
N GLY A 27 -8.19 4.44 6.36
CA GLY A 27 -9.58 4.84 6.14
C GLY A 27 -9.75 5.82 4.99
N ARG A 28 -11.01 6.08 4.62
CA ARG A 28 -11.34 6.94 3.48
C ARG A 28 -10.72 8.33 3.64
N ARG A 29 -10.04 8.82 2.60
CA ARG A 29 -9.27 10.09 2.62
C ARG A 29 -8.21 10.16 3.71
N GLY A 30 -7.87 9.02 4.31
CA GLY A 30 -6.82 8.93 5.30
C GLY A 30 -5.45 9.04 4.65
N ARG A 31 -4.45 9.36 5.46
CA ARG A 31 -3.08 9.50 4.97
C ARG A 31 -2.10 8.95 5.98
N ILE A 32 -1.12 8.19 5.51
CA ILE A 32 0.10 7.82 6.21
C ILE A 32 1.30 8.43 5.47
N ARG A 33 2.25 8.97 6.23
CA ARG A 33 3.57 9.35 5.73
C ARG A 33 4.61 8.33 6.20
N GLY A 34 5.68 8.14 5.44
CA GLY A 34 6.71 7.14 5.74
C GLY A 34 6.33 5.69 5.39
N PRO A 35 7.21 4.73 5.74
CA PRO A 35 7.07 3.33 5.31
C PRO A 35 5.96 2.59 6.05
N VAL A 36 5.12 1.87 5.31
CA VAL A 36 4.11 0.94 5.85
C VAL A 36 4.60 -0.48 5.59
N VAL A 37 4.81 -1.25 6.65
CA VAL A 37 5.25 -2.65 6.58
C VAL A 37 4.20 -3.54 7.24
N ALA A 38 3.51 -4.36 6.46
CA ALA A 38 2.49 -5.26 6.99
C ALA A 38 2.26 -6.48 6.13
N ASN A 39 1.64 -7.52 6.68
CA ASN A 39 1.22 -8.65 5.84
C ASN A 39 0.06 -8.20 4.92
N GLU A 40 -0.94 -7.51 5.48
CA GLU A 40 -2.09 -7.00 4.74
C GLU A 40 -2.18 -5.47 4.85
N VAL A 41 -2.30 -4.80 3.71
CA VAL A 41 -2.56 -3.35 3.64
C VAL A 41 -3.82 -3.08 2.84
N LEU A 42 -4.72 -2.27 3.42
CA LEU A 42 -5.91 -1.75 2.76
C LEU A 42 -5.87 -0.23 2.74
N LEU A 43 -5.79 0.36 1.55
CA LEU A 43 -6.02 1.79 1.33
C LEU A 43 -7.47 1.96 0.88
N ARG A 44 -8.31 2.56 1.71
CA ARG A 44 -9.70 2.86 1.37
C ARG A 44 -9.79 3.97 0.32
N GLU A 45 -11.01 4.24 -0.17
CA GLU A 45 -11.27 5.28 -1.18
C GLU A 45 -10.54 6.60 -0.87
N ARG A 46 -9.74 7.09 -1.84
CA ARG A 46 -8.92 8.32 -1.74
C ARG A 46 -7.90 8.35 -0.60
N ALA A 47 -7.54 7.21 -0.02
CA ALA A 47 -6.47 7.14 0.96
C ALA A 47 -5.09 7.37 0.30
N GLU A 48 -4.12 7.83 1.07
CA GLU A 48 -2.76 8.10 0.62
C GLU A 48 -1.71 7.41 1.51
N ALA A 49 -0.70 6.81 0.89
CA ALA A 49 0.50 6.32 1.56
C ALA A 49 1.76 6.74 0.78
N ASP A 50 2.90 6.84 1.48
CA ASP A 50 4.18 7.05 0.81
C ASP A 50 4.70 5.70 0.27
N ASP A 51 5.37 4.90 1.10
CA ASP A 51 5.99 3.64 0.67
C ASP A 51 5.31 2.45 1.36
N ILE A 52 4.92 1.44 0.59
CA ILE A 52 4.25 0.23 1.09
C ILE A 52 5.11 -0.99 0.83
N TYR A 53 5.31 -1.80 1.88
CA TYR A 53 5.94 -3.12 1.85
C TYR A 53 4.95 -4.13 2.40
N ALA A 54 4.43 -5.03 1.55
CA ALA A 54 3.37 -5.94 1.99
C ALA A 54 3.36 -7.33 1.36
N ASP A 55 2.71 -8.28 2.01
CA ASP A 55 2.37 -9.55 1.35
C ASP A 55 1.17 -9.34 0.40
N SER A 56 0.14 -8.63 0.86
CA SER A 56 -0.99 -8.22 0.04
C SER A 56 -1.33 -6.73 0.21
N LEU A 57 -1.58 -6.07 -0.92
CA LEU A 57 -2.07 -4.70 -0.97
C LEU A 57 -3.39 -4.65 -1.73
N THR A 58 -4.40 -4.02 -1.14
CA THR A 58 -5.60 -3.56 -1.82
C THR A 58 -5.67 -2.03 -1.77
N MET A 59 -5.81 -1.43 -2.94
CA MET A 59 -6.03 0.00 -3.12
C MET A 59 -7.43 0.20 -3.69
N GLU A 60 -8.34 0.75 -2.87
CA GLU A 60 -9.68 1.12 -3.30
C GLU A 60 -9.67 2.40 -4.17
N GLU A 61 -10.80 2.65 -4.83
CA GLU A 61 -10.99 3.72 -5.82
C GLU A 61 -10.28 5.05 -5.47
N ARG A 62 -9.52 5.57 -6.45
CA ARG A 62 -8.78 6.84 -6.37
C ARG A 62 -7.78 6.97 -5.21
N SER A 63 -7.40 5.88 -4.56
CA SER A 63 -6.31 5.91 -3.59
C SER A 63 -4.94 6.06 -4.27
N ARG A 64 -3.94 6.49 -3.50
CA ARG A 64 -2.61 6.85 -4.01
C ARG A 64 -1.50 6.26 -3.14
N ALA A 65 -0.46 5.76 -3.79
CA ALA A 65 0.81 5.41 -3.16
C ALA A 65 1.99 6.07 -3.91
N ARG A 66 3.12 6.30 -3.23
CA ARG A 66 4.38 6.62 -3.91
C ARG A 66 5.02 5.34 -4.41
N ASN A 67 5.57 4.52 -3.52
CA ASN A 67 6.21 3.26 -3.88
C ASN A 67 5.42 2.07 -3.33
N VAL A 68 5.32 1.00 -4.11
CA VAL A 68 4.65 -0.25 -3.73
C VAL A 68 5.57 -1.43 -3.99
N TYR A 69 5.85 -2.19 -2.93
CA TYR A 69 6.60 -3.43 -2.97
C TYR A 69 5.76 -4.51 -2.31
N ALA A 70 5.03 -5.31 -3.10
CA ALA A 70 4.15 -6.31 -2.52
C ALA A 70 4.03 -7.59 -3.33
N LYS A 71 3.80 -8.74 -2.68
CA LYS A 71 3.68 -10.02 -3.41
C LYS A 71 2.44 -10.00 -4.31
N ARG A 72 1.29 -9.59 -3.76
CA ARG A 72 0.00 -9.49 -4.46
C ARG A 72 -0.56 -8.07 -4.37
N VAL A 73 -1.00 -7.52 -5.49
CA VAL A 73 -1.56 -6.16 -5.58
C VAL A 73 -2.92 -6.17 -6.29
N PHE A 74 -3.91 -5.53 -5.69
CA PHE A 74 -5.21 -5.24 -6.31
C PHE A 74 -5.46 -3.73 -6.33
N LEU A 75 -5.64 -3.17 -7.53
CA LEU A 75 -5.86 -1.74 -7.76
C LEU A 75 -7.25 -1.50 -8.37
N GLU A 76 -8.11 -0.81 -7.63
CA GLU A 76 -9.42 -0.37 -8.13
C GLU A 76 -9.31 0.90 -8.98
N ARG A 77 -10.44 1.28 -9.60
CA ARG A 77 -10.52 2.37 -10.58
C ARG A 77 -9.83 3.65 -10.13
N GLY A 78 -9.03 4.21 -11.02
CA GLY A 78 -8.44 5.54 -10.82
C GLY A 78 -7.35 5.62 -9.75
N CYS A 79 -6.84 4.49 -9.25
CA CYS A 79 -5.68 4.51 -8.35
C CYS A 79 -4.46 5.13 -9.04
N ARG A 80 -3.55 5.69 -8.23
CA ARG A 80 -2.32 6.30 -8.72
C ARG A 80 -1.10 5.82 -7.96
N ILE A 81 -0.13 5.29 -8.69
CA ILE A 81 1.22 5.03 -8.19
C ILE A 81 2.12 6.15 -8.71
N THR A 82 2.78 6.87 -7.81
CA THR A 82 3.57 8.06 -8.15
C THR A 82 5.09 7.85 -8.15
N GLY A 83 5.55 6.65 -7.85
CA GLY A 83 6.90 6.16 -8.04
C GLY A 83 6.86 4.73 -8.58
N GLU A 84 7.58 3.82 -7.94
CA GLU A 84 7.71 2.44 -8.41
C GLU A 84 6.60 1.51 -7.91
N LEU A 85 6.22 0.52 -8.73
CA LEU A 85 5.49 -0.66 -8.29
C LEU A 85 6.29 -1.92 -8.65
N GLN A 86 6.64 -2.73 -7.65
CA GLN A 86 7.23 -4.05 -7.85
C GLN A 86 6.39 -5.15 -7.17
N TYR A 87 6.23 -6.27 -7.86
CA TYR A 87 5.46 -7.41 -7.35
C TYR A 87 6.06 -8.76 -7.74
N THR A 88 5.83 -9.78 -6.92
CA THR A 88 6.42 -11.12 -7.15
C THR A 88 5.41 -12.16 -7.62
N GLU A 89 4.13 -12.06 -7.22
CA GLU A 89 3.11 -13.06 -7.54
C GLU A 89 2.10 -12.53 -8.57
N GLU A 90 1.17 -11.67 -8.15
CA GLU A 90 0.02 -11.24 -8.95
C GLU A 90 -0.22 -9.73 -8.83
N MET A 91 -0.55 -9.10 -9.96
CA MET A 91 -1.11 -7.76 -9.99
C MET A 91 -2.42 -7.79 -10.78
N LYS A 92 -3.49 -7.32 -10.16
CA LYS A 92 -4.80 -7.10 -10.79
C LYS A 92 -5.13 -5.61 -10.74
N LYS A 93 -5.74 -5.11 -11.80
CA LYS A 93 -6.13 -3.71 -11.92
C LYS A 93 -7.46 -3.54 -12.65
N GLU A 94 -8.21 -2.54 -12.22
CA GLU A 94 -9.34 -2.00 -12.97
C GLU A 94 -8.87 -0.92 -13.96
N GLU A 95 -9.81 -0.12 -14.47
CA GLU A 95 -9.55 0.93 -15.46
C GLU A 95 -9.00 2.23 -14.84
N GLY A 96 -8.35 3.05 -15.67
CA GLY A 96 -7.94 4.40 -15.29
C GLY A 96 -6.78 4.47 -14.28
N ILE A 97 -6.05 3.37 -14.07
CA ILE A 97 -4.88 3.38 -13.18
C ILE A 97 -3.75 4.19 -13.82
N GLN A 98 -3.12 5.04 -13.01
CA GLN A 98 -1.97 5.83 -13.42
C GLN A 98 -0.71 5.33 -12.72
N PHE A 99 0.32 5.07 -13.50
CA PHE A 99 1.65 4.74 -12.98
C PHE A 99 2.65 5.80 -13.45
N ALA A 100 3.53 6.23 -12.55
CA ALA A 100 4.65 7.09 -12.91
C ALA A 100 5.69 6.33 -13.73
N GLU A 101 5.87 5.04 -13.42
CA GLU A 101 6.77 4.11 -14.10
C GLU A 101 6.03 2.79 -14.39
N GLU A 102 6.49 2.02 -15.36
CA GLU A 102 5.87 0.73 -15.65
C GLU A 102 6.01 -0.25 -14.47
N PRO A 103 4.93 -0.91 -14.01
CA PRO A 103 5.00 -1.94 -12.97
C PRO A 103 5.96 -3.07 -13.33
N ARG A 104 6.83 -3.46 -12.39
CA ARG A 104 7.83 -4.51 -12.60
C ARG A 104 7.47 -5.77 -11.83
N LYS A 105 7.33 -6.90 -12.52
CA LYS A 105 7.34 -8.21 -11.87
C LYS A 105 8.79 -8.61 -11.57
N THR A 106 9.10 -8.94 -10.33
CA THR A 106 10.46 -9.29 -9.89
C THR A 106 10.46 -10.63 -9.14
N ASP A 107 11.63 -11.26 -9.01
CA ASP A 107 11.76 -12.49 -8.21
C ASP A 107 11.82 -12.20 -6.70
N LYS A 108 12.27 -10.99 -6.33
CA LYS A 108 12.44 -10.53 -4.95
C LYS A 108 12.04 -9.07 -4.82
N LEU A 109 11.45 -8.73 -3.68
CA LEU A 109 11.12 -7.35 -3.32
C LEU A 109 12.29 -6.68 -2.58
N PRO A 110 12.43 -5.35 -2.69
CA PRO A 110 13.32 -4.57 -1.83
C PRO A 110 12.97 -4.74 -0.35
N SER A 111 13.99 -4.70 0.51
CA SER A 111 13.78 -4.75 1.96
C SER A 111 13.21 -3.43 2.49
N PRO A 112 12.26 -3.46 3.46
CA PRO A 112 11.75 -2.25 4.09
C PRO A 112 12.81 -1.54 4.94
N PRO A 113 12.73 -0.21 5.10
CA PRO A 113 13.73 0.59 5.82
C PRO A 113 13.53 0.62 7.36
N ILE A 114 12.94 -0.41 7.97
CA ILE A 114 12.63 -0.49 9.42
C ILE A 114 12.84 -1.88 10.04
#